data_AF-A0A915P952-F1
#
_entry.id   AF-A0A915P952-F1
#
_cell.length_a   1.000
_cell.length_b   1.000
_cell.length_c   1.000
_cell.angle_alpha   90.00
_cell.angle_beta   90.00
_cell.angle_gamma   90.00
#
_symmetry.space_group_name_H-M   'P 1'
#
loop_
_entity.id
_entity.type
_entity.pdbx_description
1 polymer ?
#
loop_
_entity_poly.entity_id
_entity_poly.type
_entity_poly.pdbx_seq_one_letter_code
_entity_poly.pdbx_strand_id
1 'polypeptide(L)'
;MTLTNLLFSFLILFLTTILPGYTNPIRPEQADCVADYLLISKNFKTEIFAEELDGIWKIQRGIPRKLLENLEIKREEMTELMSKDYAVHCFAKLGKQKDDNFLVEDIKTTPGKNHLILSQAFQDKLFEEGINIDIDESYFADCSICLEKVYENEQKLKKCKHVFDKKCIQEWLRLQQICPVCREATENELETSEDHNQDNREDQPQIENLAPNNQPQRNVHGGSRGK
;
A
#
# COMPACT_ATOMS: atom_id res chain seq x y z
N MET A 1 10.54 27.70 -41.05
CA MET A 1 10.66 27.26 -39.64
C MET A 1 11.29 28.40 -38.86
N THR A 2 10.49 29.11 -38.08
CA THR A 2 10.84 30.42 -37.51
C THR A 2 11.89 30.29 -36.41
N LEU A 3 12.83 31.25 -36.32
CA LEU A 3 13.89 31.33 -35.30
C LEU A 3 13.36 31.13 -33.86
N THR A 4 12.09 31.44 -33.63
CA THR A 4 11.40 31.24 -32.35
C THR A 4 11.37 29.79 -31.89
N ASN A 5 11.25 28.81 -32.79
CA ASN A 5 11.22 27.39 -32.44
C ASN A 5 12.61 26.86 -32.05
N LEU A 6 13.67 27.40 -32.66
CA LEU A 6 15.05 27.08 -32.32
C LEU A 6 15.42 27.67 -30.96
N LEU A 7 15.04 28.92 -30.68
CA LEU A 7 15.27 29.55 -29.38
C LEU A 7 14.47 28.86 -28.25
N PHE A 8 13.25 28.39 -28.52
CA PHE A 8 12.46 27.65 -27.53
C PHE A 8 13.04 26.26 -27.24
N SER A 9 13.54 25.56 -28.26
CA SER A 9 14.23 24.28 -28.10
C SER A 9 15.56 24.44 -27.36
N PHE A 10 16.33 25.50 -27.66
CA PHE A 10 17.54 25.82 -26.91
C PHE A 10 17.23 26.20 -25.45
N LEU A 11 16.15 26.95 -25.17
CA LEU A 11 15.73 27.29 -23.81
C LEU A 11 15.31 26.06 -23.00
N ILE A 12 14.60 25.10 -23.60
CA ILE A 12 14.24 23.83 -22.95
C ILE A 12 15.48 23.01 -22.65
N LEU A 13 16.42 22.89 -23.61
CA LEU A 13 17.68 22.19 -23.39
C LEU A 13 18.56 22.90 -22.34
N PHE A 14 18.57 24.23 -22.30
CA PHE A 14 19.25 25.02 -21.28
C PHE A 14 18.63 24.84 -19.89
N LEU A 15 17.29 24.84 -19.79
CA LEU A 15 16.60 24.60 -18.52
C LEU A 15 16.82 23.18 -17.99
N THR A 16 16.93 22.17 -18.87
CA THR A 16 17.27 20.80 -18.46
C THR A 16 18.75 20.59 -18.14
N THR A 17 19.65 21.46 -18.62
CA THR A 17 21.10 21.34 -18.38
C THR A 17 21.61 22.24 -17.25
N ILE A 18 20.85 23.26 -16.85
CA ILE A 18 21.24 24.24 -15.81
C ILE A 18 20.53 24.03 -14.46
N LEU A 19 19.52 23.16 -14.38
CA LEU A 19 18.94 22.76 -13.09
C LEU A 19 19.49 21.39 -12.65
N PRO A 20 20.59 21.33 -11.88
CA PRO A 20 20.98 20.09 -11.24
C PRO A 20 19.92 19.72 -10.21
N GLY A 21 19.20 18.62 -10.47
CA GLY A 21 18.49 17.88 -9.43
C GLY A 21 17.22 18.52 -8.89
N TYR A 22 16.22 18.81 -9.74
CA TYR A 22 14.83 18.86 -9.29
C TYR A 22 14.33 17.44 -8.99
N THR A 23 14.91 16.80 -7.97
CA THR A 23 14.35 15.60 -7.37
C THR A 23 13.17 16.07 -6.52
N ASN A 24 11.94 15.68 -6.89
CA ASN A 24 10.78 15.95 -6.05
C ASN A 24 11.07 15.43 -4.62
N PRO A 25 10.81 16.23 -3.56
CA PRO A 25 11.01 15.77 -2.20
C PRO A 25 10.21 14.48 -1.98
N ILE A 26 10.88 13.50 -1.37
CA ILE A 26 10.32 12.18 -1.10
C ILE A 26 9.20 12.35 -0.06
N ARG A 27 8.09 11.63 -0.18
CA ARG A 27 7.03 11.68 0.84
C ARG A 27 7.56 11.10 2.15
N PRO A 28 7.14 11.59 3.33
CA PRO A 28 7.58 11.06 4.62
C PRO A 28 7.43 9.53 4.74
N GLU A 29 6.34 8.98 4.20
CA GLU A 29 6.03 7.53 4.15
C GLU A 29 6.99 6.68 3.30
N GLN A 30 7.87 7.32 2.53
CA GLN A 30 8.88 6.63 1.73
C GLN A 30 10.24 6.58 2.44
N ALA A 31 10.38 7.27 3.59
CA ALA A 31 11.60 7.29 4.40
C ALA A 31 11.40 6.67 5.80
N ASP A 32 10.22 6.07 6.03
CA ASP A 32 9.85 5.40 7.27
C ASP A 32 10.75 4.21 7.58
N CYS A 33 11.15 3.45 6.56
CA CYS A 33 12.09 2.33 6.71
C CYS A 33 13.43 2.72 7.35
N VAL A 34 13.91 3.95 7.10
CA VAL A 34 15.13 4.43 7.73
C VAL A 34 14.89 4.73 9.21
N ALA A 35 13.74 5.30 9.58
CA ALA A 35 13.42 5.54 10.99
C ALA A 35 13.30 4.22 11.76
N ASP A 36 12.63 3.22 11.19
CA ASP A 36 12.46 1.90 11.82
C ASP A 36 13.81 1.21 12.01
N TYR A 37 14.66 1.19 10.96
CA TYR A 37 16.02 0.67 11.06
C TYR A 37 16.84 1.39 12.14
N LEU A 38 16.76 2.72 12.22
CA LEU A 38 17.50 3.51 13.21
C LEU A 38 17.01 3.28 14.63
N LEU A 39 15.70 3.10 14.80
CA LEU A 39 15.12 2.74 16.09
C LEU A 39 15.68 1.38 16.56
N ILE A 40 15.78 0.38 15.68
CA ILE A 40 16.29 -0.95 16.02
C ILE A 40 17.81 -0.94 16.22
N SER A 41 18.55 -0.47 15.20
CA SER A 41 20.01 -0.59 15.14
C SER A 41 20.74 0.26 16.17
N LYS A 42 20.17 1.41 16.52
CA LYS A 42 20.86 2.44 17.31
C LYS A 42 20.04 2.90 18.52
N ASN A 43 18.88 2.30 18.77
CA ASN A 43 17.99 2.60 19.90
C ASN A 43 17.70 4.11 20.03
N PHE A 44 17.43 4.78 18.91
CA PHE A 44 17.16 6.20 18.90
C PHE A 44 15.89 6.54 19.69
N LYS A 45 15.96 7.62 20.47
CA LYS A 45 14.79 8.12 21.19
C LYS A 45 13.79 8.72 20.21
N THR A 46 12.53 8.32 20.37
CA THR A 46 11.41 8.79 19.56
C THR A 46 10.56 9.80 20.34
N GLU A 47 9.90 10.69 19.62
CA GLU A 47 8.97 11.67 20.15
C GLU A 47 7.58 11.47 19.53
N ILE A 48 6.54 11.71 20.33
CA ILE A 48 5.14 11.74 19.86
C ILE A 48 4.79 13.19 19.55
N PHE A 49 4.15 13.43 18.41
CA PHE A 49 3.72 14.76 18.00
C PHE A 49 2.45 14.68 17.16
N ALA A 50 1.76 15.82 17.03
CA ALA A 50 0.57 15.95 16.20
C ALA A 50 0.94 16.62 14.89
N GLU A 51 0.38 16.14 13.79
CA GLU A 51 0.56 16.72 12.48
C GLU A 51 -0.75 16.73 11.68
N GLU A 52 -1.03 17.83 11.02
CA GLU A 52 -2.16 17.93 10.08
C GLU A 52 -1.76 17.40 8.70
N LEU A 53 -2.42 16.32 8.28
CA LEU A 53 -2.26 15.71 6.97
C LEU A 53 -3.61 15.71 6.25
N ASP A 54 -3.67 16.40 5.10
CA ASP A 54 -4.88 16.53 4.28
C ASP A 54 -6.10 17.02 5.08
N GLY A 55 -5.90 17.98 5.99
CA GLY A 55 -6.96 18.55 6.85
C GLY A 55 -7.35 17.68 8.05
N ILE A 56 -6.60 16.60 8.31
CA ILE A 56 -6.85 15.67 9.43
C ILE A 56 -5.64 15.69 10.36
N TRP A 57 -5.88 15.99 11.64
CA TRP A 57 -4.87 15.85 12.69
C TRP A 57 -4.61 14.38 12.97
N LYS A 58 -3.36 13.96 12.79
CA LYS A 58 -2.86 12.63 13.12
C LYS A 58 -1.80 12.74 14.21
N ILE A 59 -1.83 11.81 15.14
CA ILE A 59 -0.73 11.61 16.10
C ILE A 59 0.29 10.71 15.44
N GLN A 60 1.54 11.14 15.43
CA GLN A 60 2.65 10.42 14.85
C GLN A 60 3.77 10.22 15.87
N ARG A 61 4.61 9.23 15.60
CA ARG A 61 5.84 8.99 16.35
C ARG A 61 7.03 8.91 15.40
N GLY A 62 8.12 9.58 15.75
CA GLY A 62 9.30 9.66 14.89
C GLY A 62 10.57 10.07 15.61
N ILE A 63 11.68 9.98 14.90
CA ILE A 63 13.02 10.36 15.40
C ILE A 63 13.29 11.82 15.01
N PRO A 64 13.62 12.70 15.97
CA PRO A 64 13.96 14.09 15.65
C PRO A 64 15.17 14.19 14.71
N ARG A 65 15.04 14.93 13.60
CA ARG A 65 16.09 15.07 12.57
C ARG A 65 17.40 15.64 13.11
N LYS A 66 17.34 16.50 14.14
CA LYS A 66 18.51 17.02 14.86
C LYS A 66 19.43 15.93 15.44
N LEU A 67 18.91 14.72 15.65
CA LEU A 67 19.68 13.58 16.15
C LEU A 67 20.34 12.78 15.02
N LEU A 68 20.03 13.10 13.76
CA LEU A 68 20.40 12.35 12.57
C LEU A 68 21.48 13.05 11.71
N GLU A 69 22.02 14.17 12.20
CA GLU A 69 23.06 14.93 11.50
C GLU A 69 24.33 14.07 11.31
N ASN A 70 24.89 14.09 10.10
CA ASN A 70 26.08 13.31 9.71
C ASN A 70 25.96 11.79 9.89
N LEU A 71 24.74 11.26 10.03
CA LEU A 71 24.52 9.83 10.18
C LEU A 71 24.54 9.15 8.81
N GLU A 72 25.37 8.11 8.66
CA GLU A 72 25.44 7.29 7.47
C GLU A 72 24.60 6.00 7.64
N ILE A 73 23.83 5.66 6.61
CA ILE A 73 23.13 4.38 6.48
C ILE A 73 23.92 3.50 5.53
N LYS A 74 24.25 2.28 5.96
CA LYS A 74 24.91 1.27 5.13
C LYS A 74 23.96 0.14 4.78
N ARG A 75 23.91 -0.23 3.50
CA ARG A 75 23.06 -1.31 2.99
C ARG A 75 23.38 -2.64 3.64
N GLU A 76 24.66 -2.91 3.84
CA GLU A 76 25.14 -4.17 4.41
C GLU A 76 24.69 -4.34 5.87
N GLU A 77 24.88 -3.31 6.70
CA GLU A 77 24.40 -3.31 8.10
C GLU A 77 22.86 -3.44 8.18
N MET A 78 22.14 -2.76 7.29
CA MET A 78 20.67 -2.89 7.21
C MET A 78 20.24 -4.29 6.75
N THR A 79 20.96 -4.89 5.80
CA THR A 79 20.68 -6.25 5.30
C THR A 79 20.87 -7.30 6.38
N GLU A 80 21.93 -7.17 7.17
CA GLU A 80 22.25 -8.09 8.26
C GLU A 80 21.23 -8.01 9.39
N LEU A 81 20.75 -6.81 9.72
CA LEU A 81 19.84 -6.60 10.84
C LEU A 81 18.35 -6.77 10.49
N MET A 82 17.93 -6.34 9.29
CA MET A 82 16.51 -6.21 8.91
C MET A 82 16.09 -7.19 7.82
N SER A 83 17.00 -8.02 7.32
CA SER A 83 16.94 -8.82 6.08
C SER A 83 17.35 -8.09 4.80
N LYS A 84 17.77 -8.89 3.82
CA LYS A 84 18.10 -8.45 2.46
C LYS A 84 16.94 -7.79 1.75
N ASP A 85 15.74 -8.36 1.85
CA ASP A 85 14.57 -7.84 1.14
C ASP A 85 14.18 -6.47 1.69
N TYR A 86 14.18 -6.30 3.02
CA TYR A 86 13.96 -5.00 3.64
C TYR A 86 14.95 -3.94 3.15
N ALA A 87 16.25 -4.26 3.13
CA ALA A 87 17.27 -3.32 2.68
C ALA A 87 17.14 -2.96 1.19
N VAL A 88 16.84 -3.94 0.33
CA VAL A 88 16.58 -3.71 -1.10
C VAL A 88 15.38 -2.77 -1.27
N HIS A 89 14.29 -3.02 -0.56
CA HIS A 89 13.08 -2.22 -0.62
C HIS A 89 13.28 -0.79 -0.10
N CYS A 90 13.91 -0.62 1.06
CA CYS A 90 14.16 0.69 1.65
C CYS A 90 15.00 1.58 0.72
N PHE A 91 16.10 1.05 0.17
CA PHE A 91 16.91 1.80 -0.78
C PHE A 91 16.17 2.08 -2.08
N ALA A 92 15.26 1.20 -2.52
CA ALA A 92 14.43 1.45 -3.69
C ALA A 92 13.42 2.59 -3.47
N LYS A 93 12.76 2.64 -2.32
CA LYS A 93 11.86 3.75 -1.93
C LYS A 93 12.58 5.10 -1.95
N LEU A 94 13.84 5.13 -1.53
CA LEU A 94 14.66 6.33 -1.47
C LEU A 94 15.28 6.74 -2.82
N GLY A 95 15.08 5.96 -3.88
CA GLY A 95 15.77 6.18 -5.16
C GLY A 95 17.27 5.93 -5.10
N LYS A 96 17.71 5.11 -4.13
CA LYS A 96 19.10 4.79 -3.81
C LYS A 96 19.46 3.36 -4.23
N GLN A 97 18.85 2.81 -5.28
CA GLN A 97 19.02 1.38 -5.62
C GLN A 97 20.48 1.00 -5.93
N LYS A 98 21.29 1.96 -6.38
CA LYS A 98 22.68 1.75 -6.79
C LYS A 98 23.70 2.17 -5.71
N ASP A 99 23.22 2.78 -4.63
CA ASP A 99 24.07 3.25 -3.54
C ASP A 99 24.28 2.11 -2.54
N ASP A 100 25.52 1.91 -2.08
CA ASP A 100 25.80 1.00 -0.97
C ASP A 100 25.56 1.68 0.38
N ASN A 101 25.69 3.00 0.41
CA ASN A 101 25.58 3.85 1.58
C ASN A 101 25.07 5.24 1.21
N PHE A 102 24.44 5.92 2.17
CA PHE A 102 23.97 7.31 2.00
C PHE A 102 23.88 8.02 3.35
N LEU A 103 23.95 9.35 3.34
CA LEU A 103 23.75 10.15 4.55
C LEU A 103 22.26 10.40 4.78
N VAL A 104 21.81 10.36 6.04
CA VAL A 104 20.40 10.59 6.40
C VAL A 104 19.94 12.00 6.01
N GLU A 105 20.86 12.98 5.97
CA GLU A 105 20.59 14.33 5.48
C GLU A 105 20.27 14.39 3.98
N ASP A 106 20.69 13.41 3.18
CA ASP A 106 20.31 13.30 1.77
C ASP A 106 18.84 12.92 1.59
N ILE A 107 18.18 12.43 2.66
CA ILE A 107 16.74 12.15 2.67
C ILE A 107 15.96 13.46 2.78
N LYS A 108 15.76 14.09 1.63
CA LYS A 108 14.91 15.28 1.46
C LYS A 108 13.44 14.89 1.49
N THR A 109 12.84 14.77 2.68
CA THR A 109 11.38 14.71 2.80
C THR A 109 10.76 16.08 2.50
N THR A 110 9.43 16.16 2.47
CA THR A 110 8.70 17.44 2.42
C THR A 110 9.33 18.47 3.37
N PRO A 111 9.65 19.69 2.90
CA PRO A 111 10.23 20.74 3.72
C PRO A 111 9.43 21.00 4.99
N GLY A 112 10.11 21.20 6.13
CA GLY A 112 9.48 21.53 7.41
C GLY A 112 9.17 20.35 8.35
N LYS A 113 9.39 19.11 7.90
CA LYS A 113 9.31 17.93 8.78
C LYS A 113 10.53 17.87 9.71
N ASN A 114 10.34 18.06 11.01
CA ASN A 114 11.39 18.00 12.03
C ASN A 114 11.72 16.56 12.49
N HIS A 115 10.96 15.58 12.03
CA HIS A 115 11.09 14.18 12.43
C HIS A 115 11.11 13.27 11.21
N LEU A 116 11.84 12.16 11.32
CA LEU A 116 11.72 11.00 10.45
C LEU A 116 10.66 10.09 11.06
N ILE A 117 9.54 9.90 10.36
CA ILE A 117 8.36 9.21 10.88
C ILE A 117 8.61 7.70 10.86
N LEU A 118 8.20 6.98 11.90
CA LEU A 118 8.22 5.51 11.89
C LEU A 118 7.13 4.95 10.98
N SER A 119 7.26 3.70 10.52
CA SER A 119 6.18 3.05 9.78
C SER A 119 4.96 2.83 10.68
N GLN A 120 3.77 2.67 10.08
CA GLN A 120 2.54 2.46 10.85
C GLN A 120 2.63 1.22 11.76
N ALA A 121 3.24 0.14 11.27
CA ALA A 121 3.44 -1.09 12.06
C ALA A 121 4.22 -0.81 13.35
N PHE A 122 5.28 -0.02 13.27
CA PHE A 122 6.10 0.36 14.44
C PHE A 122 5.36 1.33 15.35
N GLN A 123 4.62 2.29 14.79
CA GLN A 123 3.80 3.21 15.57
C GLN A 123 2.76 2.45 16.40
N ASP A 124 1.97 1.57 15.78
CA ASP A 124 0.92 0.79 16.42
C ASP A 124 1.48 -0.07 17.57
N LYS A 125 2.59 -0.79 17.32
CA LYS A 125 3.18 -1.69 18.32
C LYS A 125 3.81 -0.95 19.51
N LEU A 126 4.43 0.21 19.27
CA LEU A 126 4.97 1.09 20.31
C LEU A 126 3.89 1.70 21.23
N PHE A 127 2.64 1.80 20.76
CA PHE A 127 1.50 2.21 21.60
C PHE A 127 1.01 1.07 22.50
N GLU A 128 1.22 -0.19 22.11
CA GLU A 128 0.76 -1.37 22.86
C GLU A 128 1.75 -1.81 23.96
N GLU A 129 3.07 -1.73 23.72
CA GLU A 129 4.10 -2.32 24.60
C GLU A 129 4.89 -1.32 25.49
N GLY A 130 4.77 0.00 25.28
CA GLY A 130 5.56 0.99 26.01
C GLY A 130 7.02 1.11 25.53
N ILE A 131 7.79 2.05 26.09
CA ILE A 131 8.97 2.68 25.45
C ILE A 131 10.26 1.81 25.37
N ASN A 132 10.28 0.57 25.86
CA ASN A 132 11.47 -0.30 25.75
C ASN A 132 11.15 -1.53 24.90
N ILE A 133 11.66 -1.57 23.67
CA ILE A 133 11.45 -2.68 22.77
C ILE A 133 12.79 -3.35 22.47
N ASP A 134 12.94 -4.62 22.89
CA ASP A 134 13.94 -5.54 22.34
C ASP A 134 13.35 -6.16 21.07
N ILE A 135 13.80 -5.67 19.90
CA ILE A 135 13.23 -6.00 18.60
C ILE A 135 13.92 -7.23 18.00
N ASP A 136 13.15 -8.31 17.76
CA ASP A 136 13.59 -9.54 17.06
C ASP A 136 12.91 -9.68 15.68
N GLU A 137 13.11 -10.81 14.98
CA GLU A 137 12.49 -11.05 13.66
C GLU A 137 10.95 -11.23 13.69
N SER A 138 10.30 -11.27 14.86
CA SER A 138 8.85 -11.43 15.01
C SER A 138 8.04 -10.16 14.73
N TYR A 139 8.73 -9.04 14.45
CA TYR A 139 8.11 -7.73 14.30
C TYR A 139 7.49 -7.50 12.93
N PHE A 140 7.87 -8.33 11.96
CA PHE A 140 7.28 -8.32 10.62
C PHE A 140 6.30 -9.48 10.49
N ALA A 141 5.07 -9.16 10.06
CA ALA A 141 4.06 -10.15 9.75
C ALA A 141 4.47 -10.94 8.50
N ASP A 142 4.18 -12.23 8.43
CA ASP A 142 4.44 -13.02 7.22
C ASP A 142 3.24 -12.92 6.27
N CYS A 143 3.49 -12.69 4.99
CA CYS A 143 2.44 -12.77 3.98
C CYS A 143 2.07 -14.23 3.80
N SER A 144 0.86 -14.64 4.16
CA SER A 144 0.45 -16.05 4.03
C SER A 144 0.27 -16.53 2.57
N ILE A 145 0.54 -15.67 1.58
CA ILE A 145 0.45 -15.99 0.15
C ILE A 145 1.84 -16.32 -0.42
N CYS A 146 2.81 -15.42 -0.27
CA CYS A 146 4.19 -15.65 -0.75
C CYS A 146 5.11 -16.23 0.32
N LEU A 147 4.69 -16.25 1.58
CA LEU A 147 5.46 -16.68 2.75
C LEU A 147 6.70 -15.82 3.03
N GLU A 148 6.79 -14.64 2.40
CA GLU A 148 7.81 -13.63 2.68
C GLU A 148 7.29 -12.68 3.76
N LYS A 149 8.22 -12.01 4.44
CA LYS A 149 7.90 -10.98 5.43
C LYS A 149 7.24 -9.77 4.74
N VAL A 150 6.16 -9.29 5.33
CA VAL A 150 5.49 -8.05 4.94
C VAL A 150 6.24 -6.90 5.60
N TYR A 151 7.01 -6.19 4.79
CA TYR A 151 7.78 -5.05 5.25
C TYR A 151 7.05 -3.73 4.94
N GLU A 152 6.43 -3.62 3.76
CA GLU A 152 5.84 -2.38 3.24
C GLU A 152 4.80 -2.66 2.15
N ASN A 153 3.97 -1.66 1.83
CA ASN A 153 2.80 -1.85 0.96
C ASN A 153 1.96 -3.03 1.44
N GLU A 154 1.75 -3.09 2.75
CA GLU A 154 0.85 -4.06 3.30
C GLU A 154 -0.60 -3.66 2.99
N GLN A 155 -1.43 -4.65 2.71
CA GLN A 155 -2.85 -4.43 2.61
C GLN A 155 -3.53 -5.26 3.70
N LYS A 156 -4.02 -4.52 4.68
CA LYS A 156 -4.81 -5.03 5.79
C LYS A 156 -6.28 -5.11 5.35
N LEU A 157 -6.86 -6.31 5.40
CA LEU A 157 -8.28 -6.47 5.08
C LEU A 157 -9.15 -5.77 6.13
N LYS A 158 -10.15 -5.00 5.69
CA LYS A 158 -10.95 -4.13 6.58
C LYS A 158 -11.65 -4.89 7.70
N LYS A 159 -12.23 -6.07 7.41
CA LYS A 159 -13.00 -6.88 8.35
C LYS A 159 -12.10 -7.67 9.32
N CYS A 160 -11.34 -8.61 8.77
CA CYS A 160 -10.58 -9.56 9.57
C CYS A 160 -9.17 -9.09 9.95
N LYS A 161 -8.73 -7.93 9.45
CA LYS A 161 -7.46 -7.30 9.80
C LYS A 161 -6.19 -8.12 9.47
N HIS A 162 -6.31 -9.22 8.73
CA HIS A 162 -5.15 -9.95 8.22
C HIS A 162 -4.36 -9.10 7.23
N VAL A 163 -3.04 -9.24 7.31
CA VAL A 163 -2.04 -8.42 6.63
C VAL A 163 -1.32 -9.27 5.58
N PHE A 164 -1.09 -8.69 4.41
CA PHE A 164 -0.43 -9.33 3.26
C PHE A 164 0.33 -8.26 2.48
N ASP A 165 1.31 -8.65 1.66
CA ASP A 165 1.79 -7.75 0.61
C ASP A 165 0.64 -7.38 -0.32
N LYS A 166 0.49 -6.08 -0.59
CA LYS A 166 -0.57 -5.52 -1.43
C LYS A 166 -0.67 -6.21 -2.78
N LYS A 167 0.47 -6.51 -3.42
CA LYS A 167 0.48 -7.22 -4.70
C LYS A 167 -0.12 -8.63 -4.58
N CYS A 168 0.28 -9.39 -3.56
CA CYS A 168 -0.20 -10.74 -3.31
C CYS A 168 -1.71 -10.74 -3.06
N ILE A 169 -2.20 -9.88 -2.16
CA ILE A 169 -3.62 -9.86 -1.84
C ILE A 169 -4.47 -9.26 -2.97
N GLN A 170 -3.97 -8.29 -3.74
CA GLN A 170 -4.70 -7.78 -4.90
C GLN A 170 -4.91 -8.84 -5.98
N GLU A 171 -3.87 -9.61 -6.32
CA GLU A 171 -4.01 -10.69 -7.30
C GLU A 171 -4.92 -11.81 -6.78
N TRP A 172 -4.80 -12.15 -5.49
CA TRP A 172 -5.70 -13.10 -4.84
C TRP A 172 -7.17 -12.64 -4.93
N LEU A 173 -7.45 -11.40 -4.55
CA LEU A 173 -8.82 -10.86 -4.56
C LEU A 173 -9.41 -10.74 -5.97
N ARG A 174 -8.58 -10.54 -7.00
CA ARG A 174 -9.02 -10.58 -8.40
C ARG A 174 -9.63 -11.94 -8.78
N LEU A 175 -9.16 -13.02 -8.16
CA LEU A 175 -9.64 -14.38 -8.39
C LEU A 175 -10.69 -14.81 -7.37
N GLN A 176 -10.51 -14.44 -6.10
CA GLN A 176 -11.28 -14.92 -4.96
C GLN A 176 -11.49 -13.79 -3.95
N GLN A 177 -12.71 -13.28 -3.82
CA GLN A 177 -13.08 -12.19 -2.90
C GLN A 177 -13.22 -12.65 -1.43
N ILE A 178 -12.29 -13.47 -0.97
CA ILE A 178 -12.23 -14.02 0.38
C ILE A 178 -10.83 -13.88 0.96
N CYS A 179 -10.72 -13.70 2.27
CA CYS A 179 -9.43 -13.68 2.96
C CYS A 179 -8.73 -15.05 2.85
N PRO A 180 -7.45 -15.11 2.44
CA PRO A 180 -6.67 -16.36 2.42
C PRO A 180 -6.56 -17.07 3.78
N VAL A 181 -6.61 -16.30 4.88
CA VAL A 181 -6.40 -16.80 6.24
C VAL A 181 -7.72 -17.29 6.86
N CYS A 182 -8.72 -16.41 6.99
CA CYS A 182 -9.97 -16.75 7.69
C CYS A 182 -11.14 -17.11 6.77
N ARG A 183 -10.96 -17.01 5.44
CA ARG A 183 -11.99 -17.27 4.42
C ARG A 183 -13.23 -16.38 4.49
N GLU A 184 -13.17 -15.31 5.28
CA GLU A 184 -14.24 -14.31 5.35
C GLU A 184 -14.24 -13.44 4.08
N ALA A 185 -15.44 -13.12 3.58
CA ALA A 185 -15.62 -12.33 2.37
C ALA A 185 -15.11 -10.89 2.56
N THR A 186 -14.35 -10.41 1.57
CA THR A 186 -13.96 -9.00 1.48
C THR A 186 -15.07 -8.27 0.75
N GLU A 187 -15.88 -7.47 1.46
CA GLU A 187 -16.95 -6.70 0.81
C GLU A 187 -16.34 -5.71 -0.20
N ASN A 188 -16.69 -5.90 -1.47
CA ASN A 188 -16.53 -4.89 -2.52
C ASN A 188 -17.73 -3.93 -2.43
N GLU A 189 -17.50 -2.70 -1.96
CA GLU A 189 -18.21 -1.54 -2.51
C GLU A 189 -17.42 -1.10 -3.74
N LEU A 190 -17.58 -1.86 -4.83
CA LEU A 190 -17.34 -1.30 -6.16
C LEU A 190 -18.68 -0.70 -6.55
N GLU A 191 -18.80 0.62 -6.44
CA GLU A 191 -19.88 1.38 -7.08
C GLU A 191 -19.83 1.08 -8.58
N THR A 192 -20.68 0.15 -9.03
CA THR A 192 -21.10 0.16 -10.42
C THR A 192 -21.97 1.39 -10.56
N SER A 193 -21.40 2.48 -11.10
CA SER A 193 -22.20 3.57 -11.64
C SER A 193 -23.06 2.98 -12.76
N GLU A 194 -24.30 2.69 -12.41
CA GLU A 194 -25.40 2.55 -13.34
C GLU A 194 -25.49 3.87 -14.13
N ASP A 195 -25.15 3.83 -15.41
CA ASP A 195 -25.55 4.89 -16.34
C ASP A 195 -26.65 4.33 -17.25
N HIS A 196 -27.88 4.55 -16.82
CA HIS A 196 -29.06 4.47 -17.66
C HIS A 196 -29.17 5.76 -18.49
N ASN A 197 -29.04 5.66 -19.81
CA ASN A 197 -30.06 6.16 -20.75
C ASN A 197 -29.71 5.81 -22.20
N GLN A 198 -30.47 4.91 -22.82
CA GLN A 198 -31.62 5.17 -23.71
C GLN A 198 -31.20 5.32 -25.18
N ASP A 199 -31.55 4.33 -26.00
CA ASP A 199 -32.17 4.62 -27.28
C ASP A 199 -33.28 3.59 -27.56
N ASN A 200 -34.50 4.10 -27.66
CA ASN A 200 -35.68 3.36 -28.11
C ASN A 200 -35.58 3.21 -29.62
N ARG A 201 -35.83 2.00 -30.15
CA ARG A 201 -36.43 1.87 -31.48
C ARG A 201 -37.16 0.53 -31.62
N GLU A 202 -38.43 0.67 -31.99
CA GLU A 202 -39.47 -0.33 -32.19
C GLU A 202 -39.12 -1.26 -33.36
N ASP A 203 -39.50 -2.54 -33.26
CA ASP A 203 -40.30 -3.21 -34.30
C ASP A 203 -40.73 -4.61 -33.84
N GLN A 204 -42.04 -4.84 -33.88
CA GLN A 204 -42.72 -6.11 -33.69
C GLN A 204 -43.03 -6.72 -35.06
N PRO A 205 -43.11 -8.05 -35.20
CA PRO A 205 -44.34 -8.57 -35.79
C PRO A 205 -44.93 -9.77 -35.04
N GLN A 206 -46.26 -9.80 -35.03
CA GLN A 206 -47.12 -10.83 -34.47
C GLN A 206 -47.44 -11.90 -35.51
N ILE A 207 -47.52 -13.19 -35.13
CA ILE A 207 -48.45 -14.15 -35.76
C ILE A 207 -49.00 -15.16 -34.72
N GLU A 208 -50.31 -15.00 -34.50
CA GLU A 208 -51.44 -15.93 -34.29
C GLU A 208 -51.55 -16.98 -33.17
N ASN A 209 -52.73 -16.85 -32.56
CA ASN A 209 -53.45 -17.67 -31.59
C ASN A 209 -53.76 -19.09 -32.08
N LEU A 210 -53.92 -20.01 -31.11
CA LEU A 210 -55.01 -21.00 -31.03
C LEU A 210 -55.05 -21.55 -29.58
N ALA A 211 -56.21 -21.42 -28.93
CA ALA A 211 -56.58 -22.10 -27.68
C ALA A 211 -57.95 -22.80 -27.93
N PRO A 212 -58.56 -23.57 -27.01
CA PRO A 212 -58.08 -24.24 -25.79
C PRO A 212 -58.49 -25.75 -25.74
N ASN A 213 -58.16 -26.49 -24.66
CA ASN A 213 -59.13 -27.14 -23.75
C ASN A 213 -58.67 -28.47 -23.09
N ASN A 214 -59.15 -28.66 -21.86
CA ASN A 214 -59.36 -29.90 -21.08
C ASN A 214 -58.22 -30.61 -20.31
N GLN A 215 -58.05 -30.23 -19.03
CA GLN A 215 -58.38 -30.98 -17.78
C GLN A 215 -57.99 -32.49 -17.57
N PRO A 216 -58.00 -33.03 -16.33
CA PRO A 216 -56.79 -33.43 -15.57
C PRO A 216 -56.76 -34.91 -15.14
N GLN A 217 -55.59 -35.49 -14.76
CA GLN A 217 -55.55 -36.76 -14.00
C GLN A 217 -54.43 -36.87 -12.95
N ARG A 218 -54.89 -36.84 -11.69
CA ARG A 218 -54.62 -37.69 -10.50
C ARG A 218 -53.21 -38.26 -10.18
N ASN A 219 -52.82 -37.96 -8.94
CA ASN A 219 -52.04 -38.72 -7.93
C ASN A 219 -51.94 -40.25 -8.07
N VAL A 220 -50.87 -40.84 -7.49
CA VAL A 220 -50.91 -41.65 -6.24
C VAL A 220 -49.52 -42.24 -5.86
N HIS A 221 -49.15 -42.06 -4.56
CA HIS A 221 -48.32 -42.88 -3.62
C HIS A 221 -46.93 -43.39 -4.06
N GLY A 222 -45.89 -43.55 -3.23
CA GLY A 222 -45.62 -43.69 -1.78
C GLY A 222 -44.15 -44.22 -1.73
N GLY A 223 -43.31 -44.15 -0.71
CA GLY A 223 -43.44 -44.26 0.73
C GLY A 223 -42.36 -45.23 1.25
N SER A 224 -41.41 -44.72 2.06
CA SER A 224 -40.69 -45.36 3.19
C SER A 224 -39.82 -46.63 3.08
N ARG A 225 -38.63 -46.46 3.70
CA ARG A 225 -37.92 -47.30 4.72
C ARG A 225 -37.22 -48.62 4.32
N GLY A 226 -35.93 -48.67 4.70
CA GLY A 226 -35.52 -49.53 5.82
C GLY A 226 -34.35 -50.49 5.55
N LYS A 227 -33.23 -50.29 6.24
CA LYS A 227 -32.74 -51.16 7.33
C LYS A 227 -31.58 -50.50 8.06
#